data_AF-A0A533TTV7-F1
#
_entry.id   AF-A0A533TTV7-F1
#
_cell.length_a   1.000
_cell.length_b   1.000
_cell.length_c   1.000
_cell.angle_alpha   90.00
_cell.angle_beta   90.00
_cell.angle_gamma   90.00
#
_symmetry.space_group_name_H-M   'P 1'
#
loop_
_entity.id
_entity.type
_entity.pdbx_description
1 polymer ?
#
loop_
_entity_poly.entity_id
_entity_poly.type
_entity_poly.pdbx_seq_one_letter_code
_entity_poly.pdbx_strand_id
1 'polypeptide(L)'
;MQAEKHLFATTPLLGSILRKRAVERLFSSNSREAAVKLAGAVEEGHPEADAIFHRLLLLRHSSQPVMHSAVWNYWKASRFEELLKRMHASATLQPDLLQALEAMPENDWGNGLLFMLWTLLDRDDIAEKIEASGRHAPALEMDALFGLVRGNPGRYLDLEDPDYSIFEKAWLAASGAQRQRISTTVLKSQDPRLVAAYDHAVKEGHDPQLVIEALKLCADHDALLDRLHGLPFTSALEVVAFWEESGGRPKSPSKKAVVEQSVALYRELAELLPQSRSSATPGTRDIFSFWTQRHRSDELLQQDLSSPDPFRRAGALFSAAQRGLVPRNRMQEISLNGTWPEKLALQYLFTVPDASSRQEHVCWLQPQENIVAAILTTRLPGSLEESSLLDERVYAGAGAADQSAELQRKLLQLLRLLQGYFLRGLITVDSNDDATEKNAVETEELMGVEW
;
A
#
# COMPACT_ATOMS: atom_id res chain seq x y z
N MET A 1 18.26 34.17 -39.18
CA MET A 1 18.06 33.21 -40.29
C MET A 1 19.33 32.57 -40.86
N GLN A 2 20.50 33.24 -41.00
CA GLN A 2 21.70 32.59 -41.58
C GLN A 2 22.46 31.64 -40.62
N ALA A 3 22.43 31.87 -39.30
CA ALA A 3 23.16 31.02 -38.33
C ALA A 3 22.60 29.59 -38.26
N GLU A 4 21.28 29.43 -38.41
CA GLU A 4 20.56 28.15 -38.31
C GLU A 4 20.94 27.18 -39.41
N LYS A 5 21.23 27.69 -40.61
CA LYS A 5 21.61 26.88 -41.78
C LYS A 5 22.94 26.15 -41.60
N HIS A 6 23.76 26.59 -40.65
CA HIS A 6 25.09 26.04 -40.41
C HIS A 6 25.20 25.23 -39.11
N LEU A 7 24.09 25.02 -38.40
CA LEU A 7 24.08 24.29 -37.13
C LEU A 7 24.49 22.83 -37.32
N PHE A 8 24.14 22.18 -38.43
CA PHE A 8 24.56 20.81 -38.74
C PHE A 8 25.53 20.73 -39.93
N ALA A 9 26.38 21.75 -40.11
CA ALA A 9 27.34 21.76 -41.22
C ALA A 9 28.26 20.53 -41.18
N THR A 10 28.21 19.70 -42.22
CA THR A 10 28.95 18.42 -42.34
C THR A 10 30.31 18.56 -43.06
N THR A 11 30.68 19.78 -43.46
CA THR A 11 31.91 20.03 -44.23
C THR A 11 33.16 19.71 -43.39
N PRO A 12 34.15 18.94 -43.90
CA PRO A 12 35.38 18.65 -43.15
C PRO A 12 36.14 19.94 -42.79
N LEU A 13 36.64 20.02 -41.55
CA LEU A 13 37.37 21.16 -40.93
C LEU A 13 36.61 22.50 -40.84
N LEU A 14 36.01 22.99 -41.93
CA LEU A 14 35.18 24.20 -41.93
C LEU A 14 33.86 24.01 -41.16
N GLY A 15 33.31 22.79 -41.15
CA GLY A 15 32.05 22.47 -40.48
C GLY A 15 32.09 22.79 -38.99
N SER A 16 33.15 22.40 -38.27
CA SER A 16 33.25 22.67 -36.83
C SER A 16 33.33 24.17 -36.51
N ILE A 17 34.04 24.95 -37.33
CA ILE A 17 34.13 26.41 -37.16
C ILE A 17 32.76 27.06 -37.40
N LEU A 18 32.06 26.62 -38.44
CA LEU A 18 30.72 27.12 -38.78
C LEU A 18 29.68 26.76 -37.72
N ARG A 19 29.70 25.53 -37.20
CA ARG A 19 28.82 25.08 -36.10
C ARG A 19 29.07 25.87 -34.81
N LYS A 20 30.33 26.03 -34.39
CA LYS A 20 30.67 26.83 -33.20
C LYS A 20 30.19 28.28 -33.32
N ARG A 21 30.41 28.93 -34.46
CA ARG A 21 29.90 30.30 -34.73
C ARG A 21 28.38 30.37 -34.75
N ALA A 22 27.70 29.33 -35.26
CA ALA A 22 26.25 29.25 -35.23
C ALA A 22 25.72 29.17 -33.79
N VAL A 23 26.31 28.29 -32.97
CA VAL A 23 26.00 28.14 -31.54
C VAL A 23 26.23 29.46 -30.79
N GLU A 24 27.37 30.12 -30.99
CA GLU A 24 27.66 31.41 -30.34
C GLU A 24 26.64 32.49 -30.72
N ARG A 25 26.24 32.56 -31.98
CA ARG A 25 25.21 33.51 -32.44
C ARG A 25 23.85 33.23 -31.84
N LEU A 26 23.47 31.95 -31.67
CA LEU A 26 22.21 31.55 -31.04
C LEU A 26 22.19 31.89 -29.55
N PHE A 27 23.30 31.68 -28.82
CA PHE A 27 23.39 32.13 -27.43
C PHE A 27 23.37 33.67 -27.31
N SER A 28 23.96 34.38 -28.27
CA SER A 28 24.01 35.85 -28.27
C SER A 28 22.67 36.50 -28.60
N SER A 29 21.75 35.80 -29.28
CA SER A 29 20.46 36.38 -29.67
C SER A 29 19.46 36.48 -28.51
N ASN A 30 19.70 35.79 -27.39
CA ASN A 30 18.87 35.79 -26.19
C ASN A 30 17.35 35.62 -26.46
N SER A 31 17.00 34.79 -27.46
CA SER A 31 15.61 34.62 -27.92
C SER A 31 15.06 33.24 -27.61
N ARG A 32 13.72 33.14 -27.52
CA ARG A 32 13.00 31.88 -27.27
C ARG A 32 13.29 30.84 -28.35
N GLU A 33 13.29 31.25 -29.61
CA GLU A 33 13.51 30.36 -30.75
C GLU A 33 14.95 29.82 -30.77
N ALA A 34 15.92 30.63 -30.34
CA ALA A 34 17.31 30.20 -30.26
C ALA A 34 17.52 29.17 -29.14
N ALA A 35 16.89 29.37 -27.98
CA ALA A 35 16.89 28.42 -26.88
C ALA A 35 16.32 27.05 -27.30
N VAL A 36 15.14 27.05 -27.94
CA VAL A 36 14.49 25.81 -28.42
C VAL A 36 15.35 25.11 -29.48
N LYS A 37 15.95 25.85 -30.42
CA LYS A 37 16.84 25.27 -31.43
C LYS A 37 18.11 24.66 -30.84
N LEU A 38 18.70 25.30 -29.83
CA LEU A 38 19.87 24.77 -29.15
C LEU A 38 19.51 23.50 -28.36
N ALA A 39 18.37 23.48 -27.66
CA ALA A 39 17.91 22.30 -26.95
C ALA A 39 17.57 21.13 -27.90
N GLY A 40 16.87 21.40 -29.00
CA GLY A 40 16.58 20.40 -30.03
C GLY A 40 17.85 19.87 -30.71
N ALA A 41 18.86 20.72 -30.95
CA ALA A 41 20.12 20.25 -31.53
C ALA A 41 20.87 19.28 -30.60
N VAL A 42 20.75 19.44 -29.29
CA VAL A 42 21.31 18.50 -28.31
C VAL A 42 20.64 17.13 -28.43
N GLU A 43 19.31 17.10 -28.58
CA GLU A 43 18.51 15.88 -28.76
C GLU A 43 18.79 15.18 -30.09
N GLU A 44 18.97 15.94 -31.17
CA GLU A 44 19.31 15.45 -32.51
C GLU A 44 20.74 14.93 -32.64
N GLY A 45 21.54 14.92 -31.56
CA GLY A 45 22.89 14.36 -31.55
C GLY A 45 23.94 15.26 -32.21
N HIS A 46 23.81 16.58 -32.06
CA HIS A 46 24.76 17.54 -32.61
C HIS A 46 26.21 17.25 -32.17
N PRO A 47 27.23 17.42 -33.04
CA PRO A 47 28.62 17.07 -32.71
C PRO A 47 29.20 17.80 -31.49
N GLU A 48 28.77 19.04 -31.24
CA GLU A 48 29.13 19.81 -30.05
C GLU A 48 28.05 19.76 -28.93
N ALA A 49 27.19 18.74 -28.88
CA ALA A 49 26.03 18.70 -27.98
C ALA A 49 26.39 18.82 -26.49
N ASP A 50 27.48 18.20 -26.01
CA ASP A 50 27.87 18.29 -24.59
C ASP A 50 28.23 19.73 -24.19
N ALA A 51 28.96 20.44 -25.06
CA ALA A 51 29.33 21.83 -24.84
C ALA A 51 28.11 22.77 -24.90
N ILE A 52 27.15 22.48 -25.78
CA ILE A 52 25.88 23.21 -25.83
C ILE A 52 25.10 22.96 -24.55
N PHE A 53 24.93 21.71 -24.15
CA PHE A 53 24.14 21.30 -22.99
C PHE A 53 24.68 21.89 -21.69
N HIS A 54 26.00 21.84 -21.47
CA HIS A 54 26.65 22.49 -20.33
C HIS A 54 26.34 23.99 -20.29
N ARG A 55 26.46 24.70 -21.43
CA ARG A 55 26.11 26.14 -21.50
C ARG A 55 24.62 26.41 -21.28
N LEU A 56 23.74 25.51 -21.68
CA LEU A 56 22.29 25.61 -21.42
C LEU A 56 21.99 25.50 -19.93
N LEU A 57 22.67 24.60 -19.19
CA LEU A 57 22.54 24.48 -17.73
C LEU A 57 23.06 25.70 -16.98
N LEU A 58 24.10 26.36 -17.50
CA LEU A 58 24.68 27.57 -16.91
C LEU A 58 23.86 28.84 -17.14
N LEU A 59 22.78 28.77 -17.93
CA LEU A 59 21.85 29.90 -18.08
C LEU A 59 21.26 30.27 -16.72
N ARG A 60 21.16 31.58 -16.45
CA ARG A 60 20.55 32.09 -15.22
C ARG A 60 19.30 32.90 -15.55
N HIS A 61 18.25 32.71 -14.76
CA HIS A 61 17.02 33.49 -14.92
C HIS A 61 17.25 34.99 -14.71
N SER A 62 18.18 35.38 -13.82
CA SER A 62 18.50 36.78 -13.53
C SER A 62 19.16 37.54 -14.69
N SER A 63 19.90 36.86 -15.57
CA SER A 63 20.61 37.49 -16.69
C SER A 63 19.96 37.22 -18.05
N GLN A 64 19.40 36.03 -18.24
CA GLN A 64 18.85 35.56 -19.51
C GLN A 64 17.47 34.89 -19.30
N PRO A 65 16.46 35.62 -18.77
CA PRO A 65 15.19 35.04 -18.35
C PRO A 65 14.42 34.37 -19.51
N VAL A 66 14.48 34.96 -20.71
CA VAL A 66 13.76 34.48 -21.90
C VAL A 66 14.33 33.14 -22.37
N MET A 67 15.65 33.07 -22.58
CA MET A 67 16.30 31.82 -22.98
C MET A 67 16.18 30.76 -21.88
N HIS A 68 16.47 31.11 -20.63
CA HIS A 68 16.39 30.18 -19.50
C HIS A 68 15.00 29.53 -19.43
N SER A 69 13.94 30.33 -19.41
CA SER A 69 12.57 29.81 -19.30
C SER A 69 12.19 28.97 -20.52
N ALA A 70 12.64 29.34 -21.72
CA ALA A 70 12.38 28.59 -22.94
C ALA A 70 13.03 27.19 -22.93
N VAL A 71 14.27 27.08 -22.46
CA VAL A 71 14.99 25.80 -22.36
C VAL A 71 14.30 24.87 -21.36
N TRP A 72 14.01 25.36 -20.15
CA TRP A 72 13.37 24.53 -19.13
C TRP A 72 11.95 24.12 -19.50
N ASN A 73 11.18 25.00 -20.17
CA ASN A 73 9.87 24.64 -20.70
C ASN A 73 9.97 23.62 -21.84
N TYR A 74 11.02 23.70 -22.67
CA TYR A 74 11.28 22.70 -23.70
C TYR A 74 11.54 21.33 -23.08
N TRP A 75 12.44 21.24 -22.09
CA TRP A 75 12.68 19.98 -21.38
C TRP A 75 11.47 19.49 -20.60
N LYS A 76 10.69 20.37 -19.98
CA LYS A 76 9.43 19.99 -19.33
C LYS A 76 8.46 19.34 -20.33
N ALA A 77 8.35 19.88 -21.54
CA ALA A 77 7.46 19.33 -22.58
C ALA A 77 7.87 17.92 -23.03
N SER A 78 9.17 17.61 -23.03
CA SER A 78 9.71 16.27 -23.28
C SER A 78 9.91 15.43 -22.01
N ARG A 79 9.23 15.78 -20.89
CA ARG A 79 9.33 15.10 -19.59
C ARG A 79 10.78 14.91 -19.09
N PHE A 80 11.64 15.84 -19.47
CA PHE A 80 13.06 15.86 -19.14
C PHE A 80 13.86 14.66 -19.67
N GLU A 81 13.35 13.91 -20.66
CA GLU A 81 13.98 12.65 -21.12
C GLU A 81 15.45 12.82 -21.51
N GLU A 82 15.78 13.78 -22.37
CA GLU A 82 17.17 14.00 -22.79
C GLU A 82 18.05 14.57 -21.67
N LEU A 83 17.50 15.44 -20.82
CA LEU A 83 18.19 15.93 -19.63
C LEU A 83 18.60 14.73 -18.76
N LEU A 84 17.65 13.87 -18.40
CA LEU A 84 17.88 12.69 -17.58
C LEU A 84 18.86 11.72 -18.25
N LYS A 85 18.70 11.40 -19.54
CA LYS A 85 19.60 10.51 -20.29
C LYS A 85 21.05 10.96 -20.22
N ARG A 86 21.31 12.27 -20.39
CA ARG A 86 22.67 12.84 -20.31
C ARG A 86 23.20 12.85 -18.89
N MET A 87 22.35 13.12 -17.91
CA MET A 87 22.71 13.04 -16.49
C MET A 87 23.18 11.65 -16.06
N HIS A 88 22.58 10.60 -16.62
CA HIS A 88 23.01 9.21 -16.38
C HIS A 88 24.32 8.88 -17.13
N ALA A 89 24.51 9.44 -18.33
CA ALA A 89 25.69 9.19 -19.15
C ALA A 89 26.95 9.92 -18.67
N SER A 90 26.81 11.03 -17.95
CA SER A 90 27.96 11.85 -17.51
C SER A 90 27.83 12.38 -16.09
N ALA A 91 28.67 11.86 -15.19
CA ALA A 91 28.78 12.33 -13.81
C ALA A 91 29.28 13.80 -13.72
N THR A 92 30.00 14.30 -14.72
CA THR A 92 30.56 15.66 -14.69
C THR A 92 29.51 16.75 -14.83
N LEU A 93 28.30 16.41 -15.32
CA LEU A 93 27.19 17.35 -15.48
C LEU A 93 26.33 17.47 -14.21
N GLN A 94 26.55 16.60 -13.20
CA GLN A 94 25.74 16.61 -11.98
C GLN A 94 25.89 17.90 -11.16
N PRO A 95 27.10 18.43 -10.95
CA PRO A 95 27.27 19.71 -10.27
C PRO A 95 26.58 20.85 -11.02
N ASP A 96 26.66 20.87 -12.35
CA ASP A 96 26.04 21.91 -13.18
C ASP A 96 24.52 21.89 -13.06
N LEU A 97 23.89 20.70 -13.10
CA LEU A 97 22.45 20.56 -12.90
C LEU A 97 22.04 21.06 -11.51
N LEU A 98 22.73 20.62 -10.46
CA LEU A 98 22.43 21.05 -9.10
C LEU A 98 22.54 22.56 -8.96
N GLN A 99 23.58 23.17 -9.52
CA GLN A 99 23.76 24.61 -9.51
C GLN A 99 22.67 25.33 -10.32
N ALA A 100 22.20 24.74 -11.43
CA ALA A 100 21.10 25.28 -12.23
C ALA A 100 19.78 25.25 -11.45
N LEU A 101 19.51 24.16 -10.72
CA LEU A 101 18.34 24.01 -9.86
C LEU A 101 18.35 24.99 -8.69
N GLU A 102 19.49 25.23 -8.05
CA GLU A 102 19.61 26.26 -6.99
C GLU A 102 19.26 27.67 -7.48
N ALA A 103 19.65 27.99 -8.72
CA ALA A 103 19.38 29.30 -9.29
C ALA A 103 17.99 29.43 -9.93
N MET A 104 17.11 28.43 -9.77
CA MET A 104 15.72 28.55 -10.20
C MET A 104 15.05 29.71 -9.47
N PRO A 105 14.22 30.52 -10.15
CA PRO A 105 13.49 31.59 -9.50
C PRO A 105 12.58 31.04 -8.39
N GLU A 106 12.42 31.81 -7.32
CA GLU A 106 11.53 31.52 -6.18
C GLU A 106 10.09 31.97 -6.48
N ASN A 107 9.55 31.50 -7.59
CA ASN A 107 8.15 31.70 -7.97
C ASN A 107 7.52 30.35 -8.32
N ASP A 108 6.20 30.34 -8.49
CA ASP A 108 5.44 29.11 -8.75
C ASP A 108 5.96 28.32 -9.94
N TRP A 109 6.40 29.01 -11.00
CA TRP A 109 6.97 28.36 -12.18
C TRP A 109 8.28 27.62 -11.86
N GLY A 110 9.22 28.30 -11.19
CA GLY A 110 10.52 27.73 -10.81
C GLY A 110 10.39 26.61 -9.78
N ASN A 111 9.54 26.83 -8.75
CA ASN A 111 9.24 25.81 -7.75
C ASN A 111 8.56 24.60 -8.40
N GLY A 112 7.58 24.82 -9.29
CA GLY A 112 6.94 23.72 -10.02
C GLY A 112 7.94 22.85 -10.78
N LEU A 113 8.89 23.46 -11.50
CA LEU A 113 9.95 22.73 -12.21
C LEU A 113 10.86 21.93 -11.26
N LEU A 114 11.28 22.55 -10.16
CA LEU A 114 12.15 21.94 -9.17
C LEU A 114 11.50 20.69 -8.54
N PHE A 115 10.24 20.80 -8.11
CA PHE A 115 9.50 19.68 -7.51
C PHE A 115 9.19 18.58 -8.53
N MET A 116 8.81 18.90 -9.77
CA MET A 116 8.62 17.89 -10.81
C MET A 116 9.89 17.08 -11.09
N LEU A 117 11.05 17.76 -11.15
CA LEU A 117 12.33 17.09 -11.34
C LEU A 117 12.71 16.23 -10.14
N TRP A 118 12.49 16.72 -8.92
CA TRP A 118 12.70 15.93 -7.72
C TRP A 118 11.81 14.67 -7.74
N THR A 119 10.53 14.77 -8.10
CA THR A 119 9.63 13.61 -8.14
C THR A 119 10.08 12.55 -9.15
N LEU A 120 10.63 12.97 -10.29
CA LEU A 120 11.16 12.06 -11.32
C LEU A 120 12.48 11.41 -10.93
N LEU A 121 13.37 12.15 -10.27
CA LEU A 121 14.73 11.71 -9.94
C LEU A 121 14.84 11.03 -8.58
N ASP A 122 13.95 11.40 -7.66
CA ASP A 122 13.89 10.93 -6.28
C ASP A 122 15.20 11.06 -5.49
N ARG A 123 16.02 12.08 -5.82
CA ARG A 123 17.35 12.29 -5.23
C ARG A 123 17.32 13.15 -3.97
N ASP A 124 18.09 12.74 -2.97
CA ASP A 124 18.20 13.45 -1.68
C ASP A 124 18.91 14.79 -1.80
N ASP A 125 19.90 14.94 -2.68
CA ASP A 125 20.64 16.20 -2.85
C ASP A 125 19.79 17.34 -3.44
N ILE A 126 18.78 17.01 -4.25
CA ILE A 126 17.76 17.97 -4.71
C ILE A 126 16.80 18.29 -3.56
N ALA A 127 16.39 17.28 -2.79
CA ALA A 127 15.49 17.46 -1.65
C ALA A 127 16.09 18.38 -0.58
N GLU A 128 17.37 18.18 -0.23
CA GLU A 128 18.10 19.02 0.74
C GLU A 128 18.12 20.48 0.32
N LYS A 129 18.21 20.78 -0.98
CA LYS A 129 18.16 22.16 -1.50
C LYS A 129 16.77 22.78 -1.39
N ILE A 130 15.73 22.01 -1.67
CA ILE A 130 14.33 22.43 -1.49
C ILE A 130 14.08 22.76 -0.02
N GLU A 131 14.53 21.89 0.89
CA GLU A 131 14.41 22.05 2.35
C GLU A 131 15.19 23.27 2.85
N ALA A 132 16.46 23.40 2.48
CA ALA A 132 17.32 24.52 2.90
C ALA A 132 16.79 25.88 2.44
N SER A 133 16.11 25.91 1.29
CA SER A 133 15.51 27.13 0.73
C SER A 133 14.09 27.41 1.26
N GLY A 134 13.52 26.51 2.07
CA GLY A 134 12.14 26.64 2.55
C GLY A 134 11.09 26.70 1.43
N ARG A 135 11.37 26.08 0.27
CA ARG A 135 10.48 26.16 -0.89
C ARG A 135 9.26 25.25 -0.72
N HIS A 136 8.13 25.70 -1.27
CA HIS A 136 6.88 24.94 -1.36
C HIS A 136 6.50 24.69 -2.82
N ALA A 137 5.91 23.53 -3.09
CA ALA A 137 5.37 23.25 -4.41
C ALA A 137 4.10 24.09 -4.65
N PRO A 138 3.88 24.58 -5.87
CA PRO A 138 2.65 25.31 -6.21
C PRO A 138 1.41 24.40 -6.20
N ALA A 139 1.59 23.10 -6.41
CA ALA A 139 0.53 22.09 -6.34
C ALA A 139 0.56 21.42 -4.96
N LEU A 140 -0.57 21.45 -4.25
CA LEU A 140 -0.67 20.97 -2.86
C LEU A 140 -0.31 19.48 -2.74
N GLU A 141 -0.72 18.66 -3.70
CA GLU A 141 -0.41 17.23 -3.75
C GLU A 141 1.09 16.97 -3.91
N MET A 142 1.81 17.85 -4.61
CA MET A 142 3.26 17.73 -4.80
C MET A 142 4.01 18.16 -3.53
N ASP A 143 3.52 19.18 -2.83
CA ASP A 143 4.12 19.62 -1.56
C ASP A 143 3.88 18.59 -0.45
N ALA A 144 2.66 18.02 -0.41
CA ALA A 144 2.32 16.90 0.45
C ALA A 144 3.19 15.67 0.15
N LEU A 145 3.32 15.28 -1.12
CA LEU A 145 4.20 14.18 -1.55
C LEU A 145 5.62 14.41 -1.05
N PHE A 146 6.16 15.61 -1.25
CA PHE A 146 7.50 15.97 -0.79
C PHE A 146 7.65 15.81 0.73
N GLY A 147 6.75 16.41 1.51
CA GLY A 147 6.80 16.30 2.97
C GLY A 147 6.70 14.85 3.45
N LEU A 148 5.76 14.07 2.91
CA LEU A 148 5.55 12.68 3.31
C LEU A 148 6.75 11.79 2.98
N VAL A 149 7.36 11.94 1.80
CA VAL A 149 8.56 11.18 1.41
C VAL A 149 9.77 11.55 2.27
N ARG A 150 9.87 12.82 2.66
CA ARG A 150 10.98 13.36 3.47
C ARG A 150 10.82 13.15 4.98
N GLY A 151 9.73 12.52 5.42
CA GLY A 151 9.48 12.30 6.85
C GLY A 151 9.04 13.56 7.59
N ASN A 152 8.56 14.58 6.87
CA ASN A 152 7.98 15.80 7.42
C ASN A 152 6.47 15.82 7.14
N PRO A 153 5.66 15.11 7.96
CA PRO A 153 4.22 15.03 7.76
C PRO A 153 3.50 16.38 7.91
N GLY A 154 4.14 17.38 8.54
CA GLY A 154 3.57 18.72 8.74
C GLY A 154 3.10 19.36 7.44
N ARG A 155 3.85 19.20 6.33
CA ARG A 155 3.44 19.75 5.03
C ARG A 155 2.11 19.20 4.50
N TYR A 156 1.71 18.01 4.93
CA TYR A 156 0.38 17.48 4.62
C TYR A 156 -0.64 17.85 5.70
N LEU A 157 -0.27 17.71 6.98
CA LEU A 157 -1.17 17.95 8.11
C LEU A 157 -1.65 19.41 8.21
N ASP A 158 -0.82 20.35 7.77
CA ASP A 158 -1.16 21.78 7.72
C ASP A 158 -2.20 22.11 6.62
N LEU A 159 -2.46 21.19 5.69
CA LEU A 159 -3.47 21.36 4.63
C LEU A 159 -4.85 20.98 5.16
N GLU A 160 -5.91 21.61 4.63
CA GLU A 160 -7.28 21.16 4.82
C GLU A 160 -7.63 20.13 3.74
N ASP A 161 -7.77 18.87 4.14
CA ASP A 161 -8.04 17.74 3.24
C ASP A 161 -9.06 16.79 3.88
N PRO A 162 -10.34 17.20 3.98
CA PRO A 162 -11.38 16.41 4.65
C PRO A 162 -11.72 15.11 3.90
N ASP A 163 -11.59 15.13 2.57
CA ASP A 163 -11.92 14.00 1.70
C ASP A 163 -10.70 13.15 1.34
N TYR A 164 -9.52 13.45 1.90
CA TYR A 164 -8.24 12.78 1.64
C TYR A 164 -7.76 12.81 0.18
N SER A 165 -8.34 13.69 -0.64
CA SER A 165 -8.09 13.78 -2.09
C SER A 165 -6.68 14.28 -2.41
N ILE A 166 -6.10 15.13 -1.55
CA ILE A 166 -4.74 15.63 -1.73
C ILE A 166 -3.75 14.49 -1.45
N PHE A 167 -3.98 13.75 -0.37
CA PHE A 167 -3.19 12.57 -0.05
C PHE A 167 -3.26 11.50 -1.15
N GLU A 168 -4.46 11.21 -1.65
CA GLU A 168 -4.66 10.23 -2.72
C GLU A 168 -3.87 10.61 -3.98
N LYS A 169 -3.96 11.87 -4.42
CA LYS A 169 -3.18 12.36 -5.57
C LYS A 169 -1.68 12.27 -5.35
N ALA A 170 -1.20 12.63 -4.16
CA ALA A 170 0.20 12.50 -3.78
C ALA A 170 0.65 11.02 -3.85
N TRP A 171 -0.16 10.11 -3.33
CA TRP A 171 0.10 8.67 -3.34
C TRP A 171 0.13 8.08 -4.76
N LEU A 172 -0.80 8.51 -5.63
CA LEU A 172 -0.85 8.08 -7.02
C LEU A 172 0.37 8.57 -7.82
N ALA A 173 0.85 9.79 -7.52
CA ALA A 173 2.05 10.36 -8.15
C ALA A 173 3.36 9.72 -7.65
N ALA A 174 3.36 9.10 -6.46
CA ALA A 174 4.55 8.52 -5.85
C ALA A 174 5.04 7.26 -6.58
N SER A 175 6.37 7.14 -6.73
CA SER A 175 7.05 5.92 -7.14
C SER A 175 6.96 4.82 -6.06
N GLY A 176 7.27 3.57 -6.39
CA GLY A 176 7.28 2.47 -5.42
C GLY A 176 8.19 2.72 -4.21
N ALA A 177 9.37 3.29 -4.44
CA ALA A 177 10.32 3.64 -3.37
C ALA A 177 9.81 4.82 -2.52
N GLN A 178 9.17 5.81 -3.15
CA GLN A 178 8.53 6.93 -2.44
C GLN A 178 7.38 6.42 -1.55
N ARG A 179 6.54 5.52 -2.06
CA ARG A 179 5.45 4.91 -1.29
C ARG A 179 5.95 4.21 -0.02
N GLN A 180 7.05 3.45 -0.11
CA GLN A 180 7.67 2.83 1.08
C GLN A 180 8.12 3.86 2.13
N ARG A 181 8.68 4.98 1.68
CA ARG A 181 9.06 6.08 2.59
C ARG A 181 7.83 6.76 3.19
N ILE A 182 6.77 6.98 2.42
CA ILE A 182 5.49 7.49 2.92
C ILE A 182 4.93 6.56 4.00
N SER A 183 4.88 5.24 3.77
CA SER A 183 4.42 4.27 4.78
C SER A 183 5.24 4.36 6.07
N THR A 184 6.56 4.52 5.95
CA THR A 184 7.45 4.72 7.12
C THR A 184 7.13 6.02 7.86
N THR A 185 6.86 7.11 7.14
CA THR A 185 6.46 8.40 7.72
C THR A 185 5.14 8.30 8.45
N VAL A 186 4.14 7.63 7.87
CA VAL A 186 2.83 7.40 8.50
C VAL A 186 3.01 6.66 9.84
N LEU A 187 3.75 5.55 9.84
CA LEU A 187 4.03 4.77 11.06
C LEU A 187 4.74 5.57 12.15
N LYS A 188 5.67 6.46 11.77
CA LYS A 188 6.43 7.28 12.72
C LYS A 188 5.66 8.48 13.25
N SER A 189 4.74 9.04 12.46
CA SER A 189 4.02 10.27 12.79
C SER A 189 3.11 10.11 14.02
N GLN A 190 2.55 8.90 14.20
CA GLN A 190 1.51 8.59 15.18
C GLN A 190 0.29 9.54 15.11
N ASP A 191 0.03 10.12 13.93
CA ASP A 191 -1.08 11.05 13.74
C ASP A 191 -2.32 10.32 13.16
N PRO A 192 -3.47 10.29 13.88
CA PRO A 192 -4.67 9.59 13.42
C PRO A 192 -5.20 10.08 12.07
N ARG A 193 -5.10 11.39 11.78
CA ARG A 193 -5.57 11.97 10.53
C ARG A 193 -4.74 11.48 9.36
N LEU A 194 -3.42 11.39 9.55
CA LEU A 194 -2.52 10.86 8.52
C LEU A 194 -2.77 9.37 8.27
N VAL A 195 -3.03 8.58 9.32
CA VAL A 195 -3.37 7.16 9.17
C VAL A 195 -4.69 6.97 8.42
N ALA A 196 -5.70 7.79 8.71
CA ALA A 196 -6.98 7.75 7.99
C ALA A 196 -6.83 8.10 6.50
N ALA A 197 -6.06 9.14 6.18
CA ALA A 197 -5.75 9.50 4.79
C ALA A 197 -4.99 8.39 4.05
N TYR A 198 -4.04 7.76 4.73
CA TYR A 198 -3.30 6.62 4.21
C TYR A 198 -4.20 5.42 3.95
N ASP A 199 -5.03 5.01 4.90
CA ASP A 199 -5.98 3.90 4.70
C ASP A 199 -6.96 4.19 3.56
N HIS A 200 -7.39 5.45 3.40
CA HIS A 200 -8.26 5.86 2.31
C HIS A 200 -7.63 5.67 0.92
N ALA A 201 -6.39 6.16 0.73
CA ALA A 201 -5.71 6.14 -0.56
C ALA A 201 -5.25 4.75 -1.01
N VAL A 202 -5.20 3.79 -0.09
CA VAL A 202 -4.47 2.52 -0.24
C VAL A 202 -5.41 1.30 -0.46
N LYS A 203 -6.72 1.52 -0.47
CA LYS A 203 -7.81 0.51 -0.43
C LYS A 203 -7.66 -0.74 -1.30
N GLU A 204 -6.92 -0.73 -2.40
CA GLU A 204 -6.82 -1.86 -3.34
C GLU A 204 -5.44 -2.53 -3.49
N GLY A 205 -4.42 -2.19 -2.69
CA GLY A 205 -3.06 -2.64 -3.01
C GLY A 205 -2.07 -2.89 -1.89
N HIS A 206 -2.49 -2.96 -0.63
CA HIS A 206 -1.54 -3.01 0.49
C HIS A 206 -1.91 -4.02 1.58
N ASP A 207 -0.86 -4.47 2.27
CA ASP A 207 -0.93 -5.24 3.51
C ASP A 207 -1.74 -4.47 4.58
N PRO A 208 -2.94 -4.96 4.96
CA PRO A 208 -3.77 -4.34 6.01
C PRO A 208 -3.06 -4.31 7.37
N GLN A 209 -2.02 -5.11 7.56
CA GLN A 209 -1.29 -5.20 8.82
C GLN A 209 -0.53 -3.92 9.16
N LEU A 210 -0.02 -3.17 8.16
CA LEU A 210 0.64 -1.88 8.44
C LEU A 210 -0.31 -0.83 9.03
N VAL A 211 -1.55 -0.78 8.54
CA VAL A 211 -2.56 0.16 9.06
C VAL A 211 -2.92 -0.22 10.49
N ILE A 212 -3.09 -1.51 10.77
CA ILE A 212 -3.33 -2.02 12.12
C ILE A 212 -2.20 -1.62 13.07
N GLU A 213 -0.94 -1.81 12.67
CA GLU A 213 0.22 -1.41 13.48
C GLU A 213 0.29 0.11 13.69
N ALA A 214 0.01 0.92 12.66
CA ALA A 214 -0.10 2.37 12.80
C ALA A 214 -1.19 2.77 13.81
N LEU A 215 -2.38 2.18 13.72
CA LEU A 215 -3.49 2.46 14.62
C LEU A 215 -3.19 2.04 16.07
N LYS A 216 -2.50 0.91 16.26
CA LYS A 216 -1.99 0.48 17.57
C LYS A 216 -1.05 1.51 18.17
N LEU A 217 -0.10 2.04 17.38
CA LEU A 217 0.85 3.07 17.82
C LEU A 217 0.17 4.41 18.13
N CYS A 218 -0.88 4.79 17.39
CA CYS A 218 -1.64 6.01 17.62
C CYS A 218 -2.63 5.92 18.80
N ALA A 219 -2.83 4.73 19.37
CA ALA A 219 -3.88 4.43 20.34
C ALA A 219 -5.31 4.83 19.87
N ASP A 220 -5.55 4.81 18.55
CA ASP A 220 -6.88 5.05 17.98
C ASP A 220 -7.69 3.75 17.94
N HIS A 221 -8.23 3.39 19.10
CA HIS A 221 -8.99 2.15 19.27
C HIS A 221 -10.36 2.16 18.57
N ASP A 222 -10.94 3.35 18.30
CA ASP A 222 -12.20 3.46 17.59
C ASP A 222 -12.01 3.09 16.11
N ALA A 223 -10.96 3.63 15.47
CA ALA A 223 -10.59 3.28 14.09
C ALA A 223 -10.06 1.84 13.98
N LEU A 224 -9.33 1.35 15.01
CA LEU A 224 -8.85 -0.02 15.06
C LEU A 224 -9.99 -1.04 15.05
N LEU A 225 -11.09 -0.78 15.75
CA LEU A 225 -12.29 -1.63 15.71
C LEU A 225 -12.94 -1.59 14.33
N ASP A 226 -13.11 -0.40 13.75
CA ASP A 226 -13.75 -0.27 12.43
C ASP A 226 -12.92 -0.96 11.34
N ARG A 227 -11.58 -0.98 11.48
CA ARG A 227 -10.67 -1.63 10.54
C ARG A 227 -10.79 -3.15 10.51
N LEU A 228 -11.41 -3.78 11.52
CA LEU A 228 -11.69 -5.21 11.50
C LEU A 228 -12.63 -5.61 10.36
N HIS A 229 -13.41 -4.65 9.82
CA HIS A 229 -14.27 -4.87 8.67
C HIS A 229 -13.45 -5.33 7.44
N GLY A 230 -13.82 -6.48 6.87
CA GLY A 230 -13.19 -7.11 5.72
C GLY A 230 -11.97 -8.00 6.05
N LEU A 231 -11.50 -8.01 7.30
CA LEU A 231 -10.38 -8.83 7.74
C LEU A 231 -10.82 -10.23 8.16
N PRO A 232 -9.96 -11.25 8.01
CA PRO A 232 -10.21 -12.57 8.57
C PRO A 232 -10.24 -12.52 10.10
N PHE A 233 -11.01 -13.41 10.70
CA PHE A 233 -11.19 -13.49 12.15
C PHE A 233 -9.86 -13.73 12.90
N THR A 234 -8.89 -14.43 12.30
CA THR A 234 -7.52 -14.55 12.83
C THR A 234 -6.86 -13.21 13.11
N SER A 235 -6.91 -12.27 12.16
CA SER A 235 -6.36 -10.93 12.32
C SER A 235 -7.14 -10.12 13.37
N ALA A 236 -8.45 -10.34 13.47
CA ALA A 236 -9.25 -9.73 14.53
C ALA A 236 -8.86 -10.24 15.92
N LEU A 237 -8.54 -11.53 16.08
CA LEU A 237 -8.05 -12.10 17.33
C LEU A 237 -6.71 -11.49 17.77
N GLU A 238 -5.80 -11.20 16.83
CA GLU A 238 -4.54 -10.49 17.14
C GLU A 238 -4.79 -9.09 17.71
N VAL A 239 -5.80 -8.39 17.18
CA VAL A 239 -6.21 -7.07 17.69
C VAL A 239 -6.88 -7.19 19.07
N VAL A 240 -7.70 -8.23 19.29
CA VAL A 240 -8.30 -8.50 20.60
C VAL A 240 -7.24 -8.85 21.65
N ALA A 241 -6.23 -9.65 21.30
CA ALA A 241 -5.09 -9.92 22.15
C ALA A 241 -4.34 -8.62 22.51
N PHE A 242 -4.12 -7.74 21.54
CA PHE A 242 -3.54 -6.42 21.80
C PHE A 242 -4.39 -5.57 22.77
N TRP A 243 -5.71 -5.60 22.69
CA TRP A 243 -6.57 -4.90 23.66
C TRP A 243 -6.54 -5.54 25.05
N GLU A 244 -6.33 -6.84 25.13
CA GLU A 244 -6.12 -7.56 26.39
C GLU A 244 -4.82 -7.08 27.06
N GLU A 245 -3.72 -7.09 26.31
CA GLU A 245 -2.37 -6.73 26.79
C GLU A 245 -2.21 -5.24 27.12
N SER A 246 -2.68 -4.36 26.22
CA SER A 246 -2.50 -2.90 26.37
C SER A 246 -3.51 -2.25 27.31
N GLY A 247 -4.66 -2.89 27.54
CA GLY A 247 -5.79 -2.30 28.29
C GLY A 247 -6.51 -1.15 27.58
N GLY A 248 -6.10 -0.77 26.36
CA GLY A 248 -6.69 0.32 25.59
C GLY A 248 -8.12 0.03 25.11
N ARG A 249 -9.00 1.04 25.07
CA ARG A 249 -10.41 0.88 24.70
C ARG A 249 -10.90 2.00 23.76
N PRO A 250 -11.86 1.70 22.87
CA PRO A 250 -12.57 2.73 22.09
C PRO A 250 -13.21 3.80 22.98
N LYS A 251 -13.33 5.03 22.47
CA LYS A 251 -13.97 6.13 23.20
C LYS A 251 -15.49 6.02 23.15
N SER A 252 -16.04 5.52 22.04
CA SER A 252 -17.49 5.35 21.89
C SER A 252 -18.01 4.26 22.86
N PRO A 253 -19.09 4.52 23.62
CA PRO A 253 -19.59 3.57 24.63
C PRO A 253 -20.06 2.25 24.02
N SER A 254 -20.66 2.27 22.82
CA SER A 254 -21.09 1.07 22.11
C SER A 254 -19.90 0.22 21.65
N LYS A 255 -18.89 0.87 21.06
CA LYS A 255 -17.64 0.22 20.64
C LYS A 255 -16.87 -0.36 21.83
N LYS A 256 -16.80 0.42 22.93
CA LYS A 256 -16.17 -0.01 24.18
C LYS A 256 -16.81 -1.28 24.74
N ALA A 257 -18.14 -1.34 24.81
CA ALA A 257 -18.85 -2.51 25.30
C ALA A 257 -18.56 -3.77 24.47
N VAL A 258 -18.50 -3.63 23.14
CA VAL A 258 -18.13 -4.74 22.24
C VAL A 258 -16.70 -5.20 22.52
N VAL A 259 -15.73 -4.28 22.57
CA VAL A 259 -14.32 -4.63 22.82
C VAL A 259 -14.13 -5.28 24.20
N GLU A 260 -14.81 -4.79 25.24
CA GLU A 260 -14.74 -5.40 26.58
C GLU A 260 -15.29 -6.82 26.60
N GLN A 261 -16.42 -7.07 25.92
CA GLN A 261 -16.98 -8.41 25.78
C GLN A 261 -16.07 -9.33 24.95
N SER A 262 -15.45 -8.82 23.87
CA SER A 262 -14.50 -9.58 23.06
C SER A 262 -13.27 -9.99 23.88
N VAL A 263 -12.72 -9.08 24.69
CA VAL A 263 -11.58 -9.36 25.58
C VAL A 263 -11.96 -10.38 26.66
N ALA A 264 -13.16 -10.30 27.23
CA ALA A 264 -13.65 -11.29 28.19
C ALA A 264 -13.73 -12.70 27.58
N LEU A 265 -14.36 -12.83 26.40
CA LEU A 265 -14.43 -14.09 25.67
C LEU A 265 -13.03 -14.61 25.27
N TYR A 266 -12.10 -13.72 24.93
CA TYR A 266 -10.73 -14.08 24.61
C TYR A 266 -9.97 -14.68 25.80
N ARG A 267 -10.19 -14.17 27.02
CA ARG A 267 -9.60 -14.75 28.24
C ARG A 267 -10.13 -16.14 28.52
N GLU A 268 -11.44 -16.34 28.39
CA GLU A 268 -12.06 -17.66 28.53
C GLU A 268 -11.52 -18.65 27.48
N LEU A 269 -11.32 -18.17 26.23
CA LEU A 269 -10.69 -18.97 25.17
C LEU A 269 -9.26 -19.40 25.54
N ALA A 270 -8.46 -18.49 26.12
CA ALA A 270 -7.09 -18.79 26.51
C ALA A 270 -6.99 -19.92 27.56
N GLU A 271 -7.98 -20.05 28.43
CA GLU A 271 -8.07 -21.14 29.42
C GLU A 271 -8.42 -22.51 28.79
N LEU A 272 -9.14 -22.50 27.66
CA LEU A 272 -9.55 -23.69 26.93
C LEU A 272 -8.49 -24.20 25.95
N LEU A 273 -7.49 -23.37 25.62
CA LEU A 273 -6.39 -23.79 24.76
C LEU A 273 -5.58 -24.90 25.45
N PRO A 274 -5.30 -26.02 24.76
CA PRO A 274 -4.49 -27.07 25.34
C PRO A 274 -3.13 -26.47 25.74
N GLN A 275 -2.74 -26.64 27.02
CA GLN A 275 -1.38 -26.34 27.49
C GLN A 275 -0.41 -26.92 26.47
N SER A 276 0.44 -26.05 25.89
CA SER A 276 1.29 -26.38 24.74
C SER A 276 1.88 -27.77 24.90
N ARG A 277 1.31 -28.76 24.19
CA ARG A 277 1.77 -30.14 24.31
C ARG A 277 3.17 -30.18 23.75
N SER A 278 4.12 -30.40 24.65
CA SER A 278 5.47 -30.88 24.41
C SER A 278 6.33 -29.98 23.53
N SER A 279 7.37 -29.42 24.14
CA SER A 279 8.60 -29.05 23.45
C SER A 279 8.90 -30.04 22.33
N ALA A 280 9.05 -29.54 21.10
CA ALA A 280 9.46 -30.34 19.95
C ALA A 280 10.64 -31.24 20.38
N THR A 281 10.65 -32.50 19.95
CA THR A 281 11.75 -33.44 20.25
C THR A 281 13.08 -32.74 19.95
N PRO A 282 14.10 -32.81 20.83
CA PRO A 282 15.35 -32.09 20.62
C PRO A 282 15.92 -32.35 19.22
N GLY A 283 16.18 -31.29 18.46
CA GLY A 283 16.62 -31.36 17.05
C GLY A 283 15.50 -31.33 16.01
N THR A 284 14.23 -31.30 16.41
CA THR A 284 13.09 -31.06 15.51
C THR A 284 12.59 -29.63 15.63
N ARG A 285 12.01 -29.11 14.54
CA ARG A 285 11.46 -27.76 14.47
C ARG A 285 10.05 -27.81 13.89
N ASP A 286 9.15 -27.05 14.49
CA ASP A 286 7.81 -26.87 13.97
C ASP A 286 7.85 -26.26 12.55
N ILE A 287 7.17 -26.91 11.61
CA ILE A 287 7.27 -26.58 10.18
C ILE A 287 6.66 -25.23 9.85
N PHE A 288 5.58 -24.84 10.53
CA PHE A 288 4.92 -23.55 10.34
C PHE A 288 5.80 -22.42 10.90
N SER A 289 6.35 -22.60 12.09
CA SER A 289 7.33 -21.69 12.71
C SER A 289 8.61 -21.54 11.86
N PHE A 290 9.01 -22.59 11.15
CA PHE A 290 10.10 -22.51 10.17
C PHE A 290 9.70 -21.67 8.95
N TRP A 291 8.54 -21.92 8.36
CA TRP A 291 8.05 -21.19 7.19
C TRP A 291 7.83 -19.70 7.47
N THR A 292 7.21 -19.34 8.59
CA THR A 292 6.98 -17.93 8.98
C THR A 292 8.29 -17.17 9.19
N GLN A 293 9.31 -17.81 9.75
CA GLN A 293 10.62 -17.16 9.94
C GLN A 293 11.41 -17.00 8.64
N ARG A 294 11.24 -17.94 7.69
CA ARG A 294 11.97 -17.92 6.41
C ARG A 294 11.42 -16.85 5.46
N HIS A 295 10.10 -16.75 5.33
CA HIS A 295 9.47 -15.88 4.32
C HIS A 295 9.09 -14.51 4.90
N ARG A 296 10.07 -13.80 5.46
CA ARG A 296 9.84 -12.44 5.98
C ARG A 296 9.74 -11.40 4.86
N SER A 297 10.55 -11.53 3.81
CA SER A 297 10.61 -10.63 2.65
C SER A 297 9.82 -11.13 1.46
N ASP A 298 9.13 -10.23 0.76
CA ASP A 298 8.28 -10.54 -0.39
C ASP A 298 9.05 -11.06 -1.62
N GLU A 299 10.31 -10.63 -1.79
CA GLU A 299 11.19 -11.07 -2.89
C GLU A 299 11.46 -12.59 -2.82
N LEU A 300 11.85 -13.07 -1.64
CA LEU A 300 12.07 -14.49 -1.35
C LEU A 300 10.78 -15.29 -1.46
N LEU A 301 9.66 -14.67 -1.11
CA LEU A 301 8.34 -15.27 -1.22
C LEU A 301 7.97 -15.50 -2.70
N GLN A 302 8.11 -14.49 -3.56
CA GLN A 302 7.85 -14.64 -4.99
C GLN A 302 8.79 -15.64 -5.66
N GLN A 303 10.07 -15.66 -5.27
CA GLN A 303 11.03 -16.63 -5.76
C GLN A 303 10.65 -18.07 -5.37
N ASP A 304 10.33 -18.30 -4.09
CA ASP A 304 10.04 -19.65 -3.58
C ASP A 304 8.65 -20.15 -4.03
N LEU A 305 7.69 -19.27 -4.39
CA LEU A 305 6.41 -19.65 -5.03
C LEU A 305 6.60 -20.34 -6.39
N SER A 306 7.66 -20.00 -7.12
CA SER A 306 8.02 -20.63 -8.41
C SER A 306 9.09 -21.71 -8.29
N SER A 307 9.43 -22.12 -7.06
CA SER A 307 10.49 -23.11 -6.83
C SER A 307 10.11 -24.49 -7.40
N PRO A 308 11.07 -25.28 -7.92
CA PRO A 308 10.82 -26.67 -8.27
C PRO A 308 10.54 -27.56 -7.04
N ASP A 309 10.97 -27.14 -5.85
CA ASP A 309 10.80 -27.89 -4.59
C ASP A 309 9.39 -27.67 -3.98
N PRO A 310 8.56 -28.72 -3.83
CA PRO A 310 7.21 -28.61 -3.29
C PRO A 310 7.14 -28.13 -1.84
N PHE A 311 8.17 -28.36 -1.02
CA PHE A 311 8.18 -27.88 0.37
C PHE A 311 8.52 -26.39 0.47
N ARG A 312 9.34 -25.88 -0.46
CA ARG A 312 9.58 -24.43 -0.58
C ARG A 312 8.32 -23.72 -1.06
N ARG A 313 7.67 -24.25 -2.10
CA ARG A 313 6.38 -23.72 -2.57
C ARG A 313 5.33 -23.73 -1.47
N ALA A 314 5.19 -24.83 -0.72
CA ALA A 314 4.24 -24.92 0.39
C ALA A 314 4.47 -23.86 1.48
N GLY A 315 5.73 -23.61 1.87
CA GLY A 315 6.04 -22.57 2.86
C GLY A 315 5.82 -21.15 2.35
N ALA A 316 6.15 -20.89 1.08
CA ALA A 316 5.89 -19.61 0.44
C ALA A 316 4.38 -19.37 0.29
N LEU A 317 3.64 -20.41 -0.12
CA LEU A 317 2.17 -20.41 -0.24
C LEU A 317 1.49 -20.16 1.10
N PHE A 318 1.91 -20.84 2.16
CA PHE A 318 1.42 -20.63 3.52
C PHE A 318 1.58 -19.16 3.94
N SER A 319 2.79 -18.62 3.75
CA SER A 319 3.12 -17.25 4.15
C SER A 319 2.40 -16.20 3.29
N ALA A 320 2.28 -16.42 1.98
CA ALA A 320 1.55 -15.51 1.09
C ALA A 320 0.05 -15.53 1.31
N ALA A 321 -0.51 -16.71 1.60
CA ALA A 321 -1.94 -16.87 1.86
C ALA A 321 -2.33 -16.13 3.14
N GLN A 322 -1.52 -16.21 4.20
CA GLN A 322 -1.70 -15.41 5.41
C GLN A 322 -1.66 -13.89 5.15
N ARG A 323 -0.78 -13.44 4.24
CA ARG A 323 -0.65 -12.03 3.82
C ARG A 323 -1.69 -11.59 2.77
N GLY A 324 -2.57 -12.48 2.34
CA GLY A 324 -3.56 -12.18 1.30
C GLY A 324 -2.98 -11.92 -0.10
N LEU A 325 -1.73 -12.32 -0.36
CA LEU A 325 -1.03 -12.08 -1.63
C LEU A 325 -1.44 -13.06 -2.75
N VAL A 326 -2.12 -14.16 -2.42
CA VAL A 326 -2.56 -15.17 -3.38
C VAL A 326 -4.08 -15.07 -3.56
N PRO A 327 -4.60 -14.91 -4.78
CA PRO A 327 -6.04 -14.88 -5.05
C PRO A 327 -6.73 -16.19 -4.62
N ARG A 328 -7.97 -16.09 -4.09
CA ARG A 328 -8.77 -17.26 -3.67
C ARG A 328 -8.91 -18.33 -4.74
N ASN A 329 -9.13 -17.95 -6.00
CA ASN A 329 -9.27 -18.89 -7.11
C ASN A 329 -8.00 -19.74 -7.29
N ARG A 330 -6.82 -19.13 -7.11
CA ARG A 330 -5.54 -19.83 -7.19
C ARG A 330 -5.33 -20.76 -5.99
N MET A 331 -5.76 -20.34 -4.80
CA MET A 331 -5.74 -21.22 -3.62
C MET A 331 -6.67 -22.43 -3.80
N GLN A 332 -7.87 -22.23 -4.36
CA GLN A 332 -8.80 -23.32 -4.69
C GLN A 332 -8.20 -24.29 -5.71
N GLU A 333 -7.59 -23.78 -6.79
CA GLU A 333 -6.93 -24.61 -7.79
C GLU A 333 -5.81 -25.47 -7.19
N ILE A 334 -4.95 -24.88 -6.35
CA ILE A 334 -3.84 -25.57 -5.68
C ILE A 334 -4.38 -26.58 -4.65
N SER A 335 -5.49 -26.28 -3.98
CA SER A 335 -6.10 -27.21 -3.04
C SER A 335 -6.62 -28.49 -3.71
N LEU A 336 -7.02 -28.41 -4.99
CA LEU A 336 -7.49 -29.54 -5.78
C LEU A 336 -6.32 -30.26 -6.48
N ASN A 337 -5.45 -29.50 -7.14
CA ASN A 337 -4.45 -30.01 -8.10
C ASN A 337 -2.99 -29.95 -7.62
N GLY A 338 -2.73 -29.33 -6.46
CA GLY A 338 -1.38 -29.14 -5.92
C GLY A 338 -0.75 -30.42 -5.38
N THR A 339 0.53 -30.32 -5.02
CA THR A 339 1.23 -31.41 -4.31
C THR A 339 0.75 -31.52 -2.87
N TRP A 340 0.94 -32.69 -2.23
CA TRP A 340 0.47 -32.90 -0.87
C TRP A 340 1.02 -31.89 0.17
N PRO A 341 2.27 -31.35 0.09
CA PRO A 341 2.72 -30.32 1.01
C PRO A 341 2.00 -28.98 0.79
N GLU A 342 1.67 -28.63 -0.46
CA GLU A 342 0.92 -27.42 -0.79
C GLU A 342 -0.53 -27.52 -0.32
N LYS A 343 -1.14 -28.71 -0.49
CA LYS A 343 -2.46 -29.02 0.05
C LYS A 343 -2.48 -28.96 1.57
N LEU A 344 -1.46 -29.52 2.25
CA LEU A 344 -1.30 -29.43 3.70
C LEU A 344 -1.24 -27.96 4.17
N ALA A 345 -0.42 -27.15 3.51
CA ALA A 345 -0.28 -25.73 3.83
C ALA A 345 -1.60 -24.96 3.70
N LEU A 346 -2.42 -25.26 2.69
CA LEU A 346 -3.72 -24.61 2.48
C LEU A 346 -4.82 -25.18 3.38
N GLN A 347 -4.86 -26.48 3.65
CA GLN A 347 -5.88 -27.09 4.53
C GLN A 347 -5.78 -26.59 5.97
N TYR A 348 -4.58 -26.21 6.42
CA TYR A 348 -4.42 -25.54 7.71
C TYR A 348 -5.00 -24.13 7.71
N LEU A 349 -4.96 -23.46 6.56
CA LEU A 349 -5.36 -22.06 6.41
C LEU A 349 -6.79 -21.88 5.90
N PHE A 350 -7.45 -22.88 5.31
CA PHE A 350 -8.81 -22.75 4.76
C PHE A 350 -9.53 -24.10 4.76
N THR A 351 -10.85 -24.07 4.95
CA THR A 351 -11.71 -25.22 4.63
C THR A 351 -11.86 -25.38 3.12
N VAL A 352 -11.29 -26.44 2.58
CA VAL A 352 -11.44 -26.83 1.19
C VAL A 352 -12.68 -27.73 1.09
N PRO A 353 -13.66 -27.43 0.21
CA PRO A 353 -14.78 -28.34 -0.03
C PRO A 353 -14.25 -29.66 -0.60
N ASP A 354 -14.67 -30.77 0.00
CA ASP A 354 -14.44 -32.13 -0.49
C ASP A 354 -12.99 -32.43 -0.92
N ALA A 355 -12.13 -32.77 0.06
CA ALA A 355 -10.84 -33.43 -0.17
C ALA A 355 -10.98 -34.85 -0.79
N SER A 356 -12.17 -35.19 -1.30
CA SER A 356 -12.51 -36.41 -2.00
C SER A 356 -12.27 -36.28 -3.51
N SER A 357 -11.17 -35.63 -3.95
CA SER A 357 -10.81 -35.55 -5.37
C SER A 357 -9.49 -36.26 -5.72
N ARG A 358 -9.64 -37.37 -6.45
CA ARG A 358 -8.73 -38.08 -7.38
C ARG A 358 -7.23 -38.21 -6.99
N GLN A 359 -6.85 -39.46 -6.72
CA GLN A 359 -5.47 -39.99 -6.74
C GLN A 359 -4.45 -39.23 -5.88
N GLU A 360 -4.64 -39.25 -4.57
CA GLU A 360 -3.58 -38.86 -3.64
C GLU A 360 -2.79 -40.09 -3.18
N HIS A 361 -1.46 -39.99 -3.17
CA HIS A 361 -0.56 -41.02 -2.62
C HIS A 361 -0.38 -40.92 -1.10
N VAL A 362 -1.10 -40.00 -0.45
CA VAL A 362 -1.02 -39.73 1.00
C VAL A 362 -2.36 -40.09 1.64
N CYS A 363 -2.29 -40.78 2.77
CA CYS A 363 -3.46 -41.11 3.58
C CYS A 363 -3.61 -40.07 4.70
N TRP A 364 -4.70 -39.31 4.68
CA TRP A 364 -5.06 -38.38 5.75
C TRP A 364 -5.68 -39.18 6.90
N LEU A 365 -4.93 -39.36 7.99
CA LEU A 365 -5.37 -40.16 9.14
C LEU A 365 -6.57 -39.55 9.87
N GLN A 366 -6.70 -38.22 9.82
CA GLN A 366 -7.87 -37.48 10.28
C GLN A 366 -8.08 -36.31 9.31
N PRO A 367 -8.97 -36.43 8.31
CA PRO A 367 -9.44 -35.27 7.58
C PRO A 367 -10.14 -34.38 8.60
N GLN A 368 -9.47 -33.34 9.08
CA GLN A 368 -10.11 -32.42 10.01
C GLN A 368 -11.27 -31.76 9.26
N GLU A 369 -12.50 -32.03 9.71
CA GLU A 369 -13.56 -31.03 9.58
C GLU A 369 -13.09 -29.82 10.37
N ASN A 370 -12.30 -28.97 9.73
CA ASN A 370 -11.59 -27.91 10.43
C ASN A 370 -12.55 -26.73 10.66
N ILE A 371 -13.58 -26.98 11.47
CA ILE A 371 -14.58 -25.99 11.91
C ILE A 371 -13.85 -24.79 12.51
N VAL A 372 -12.76 -25.03 13.25
CA VAL A 372 -11.89 -23.98 13.78
C VAL A 372 -11.27 -23.14 12.66
N ALA A 373 -10.63 -23.76 11.64
CA ALA A 373 -10.13 -22.99 10.50
C ALA A 373 -11.23 -22.28 9.72
N ALA A 374 -12.43 -22.87 9.60
CA ALA A 374 -13.57 -22.19 8.99
C ALA A 374 -13.88 -20.89 9.74
N ILE A 375 -14.08 -20.97 11.07
CA ILE A 375 -14.33 -19.82 11.95
C ILE A 375 -13.20 -18.79 11.86
N LEU A 376 -11.94 -19.25 11.92
CA LEU A 376 -10.75 -18.40 11.88
C LEU A 376 -10.58 -17.65 10.55
N THR A 377 -11.08 -18.20 9.46
CA THR A 377 -10.88 -17.66 8.11
C THR A 377 -12.07 -16.88 7.59
N THR A 378 -13.21 -16.94 8.29
CA THR A 378 -14.36 -16.07 8.06
C THR A 378 -13.91 -14.62 8.10
N ARG A 379 -14.24 -13.87 7.05
CA ARG A 379 -13.99 -12.43 7.00
C ARG A 379 -15.14 -11.70 7.68
N LEU A 380 -14.84 -10.71 8.50
CA LEU A 380 -15.86 -9.89 9.15
C LEU A 380 -16.48 -8.90 8.14
N PRO A 381 -17.81 -8.63 8.17
CA PRO A 381 -18.82 -9.30 8.99
C PRO A 381 -19.20 -10.71 8.50
N GLY A 382 -18.89 -11.08 7.25
CA GLY A 382 -19.34 -12.35 6.68
C GLY A 382 -20.86 -12.35 6.44
N SER A 383 -21.44 -13.51 6.12
CA SER A 383 -22.90 -13.67 6.01
C SER A 383 -23.51 -14.33 7.24
N LEU A 384 -24.78 -14.01 7.53
CA LEU A 384 -25.54 -14.68 8.59
C LEU A 384 -25.70 -16.18 8.30
N GLU A 385 -25.87 -16.54 7.02
CA GLU A 385 -25.95 -17.93 6.57
C GLU A 385 -24.67 -18.73 6.89
N GLU A 386 -23.49 -18.14 6.63
CA GLU A 386 -22.19 -18.77 6.96
C GLU A 386 -22.09 -19.02 8.47
N SER A 387 -22.49 -18.05 9.29
CA SER A 387 -22.49 -18.18 10.74
C SER A 387 -23.53 -19.16 11.30
N SER A 388 -24.66 -19.36 10.60
CA SER A 388 -25.67 -20.36 10.96
C SER A 388 -25.19 -21.77 10.60
N LEU A 389 -24.60 -21.95 9.43
CA LEU A 389 -23.99 -23.23 9.01
C LEU A 389 -22.85 -23.65 9.97
N LEU A 390 -22.03 -22.69 10.42
CA LEU A 390 -21.00 -22.97 11.41
C LEU A 390 -21.60 -23.41 12.75
N ASP A 391 -22.73 -22.83 13.17
CA ASP A 391 -23.43 -23.21 14.40
C ASP A 391 -23.93 -24.65 14.33
N GLU A 392 -24.63 -25.00 13.24
CA GLU A 392 -25.16 -26.35 13.02
C GLU A 392 -24.04 -27.38 13.09
N ARG A 393 -22.87 -27.08 12.50
CA ARG A 393 -21.70 -27.97 12.52
C ARG A 393 -21.08 -28.11 13.91
N VAL A 394 -20.97 -27.01 14.66
CA VAL A 394 -20.45 -27.02 16.06
C VAL A 394 -21.38 -27.83 16.98
N TYR A 395 -22.71 -27.76 16.77
CA TYR A 395 -23.68 -28.49 17.57
C TYR A 395 -23.86 -29.96 17.13
N ALA A 396 -23.73 -30.27 15.83
CA ALA A 396 -23.86 -31.63 15.32
C ALA A 396 -22.69 -32.56 15.74
N GLY A 397 -21.49 -32.00 15.99
CA GLY A 397 -20.29 -32.76 16.32
C GLY A 397 -20.05 -33.06 17.81
N ALA A 398 -20.89 -32.56 18.74
CA ALA A 398 -20.50 -32.44 20.15
C ALA A 398 -21.23 -33.38 21.13
N GLY A 399 -20.46 -34.19 21.87
CA GLY A 399 -20.85 -34.65 23.21
C GLY A 399 -20.62 -33.54 24.25
N ALA A 400 -21.45 -33.46 25.29
CA ALA A 400 -21.47 -32.35 26.25
C ALA A 400 -20.19 -32.15 27.11
N ALA A 401 -19.19 -33.03 27.00
CA ALA A 401 -17.99 -33.03 27.85
C ALA A 401 -16.66 -32.86 27.08
N ASP A 402 -16.69 -32.51 25.79
CA ASP A 402 -15.47 -32.34 24.98
C ASP A 402 -14.97 -30.89 25.04
N GLN A 403 -13.77 -30.67 25.60
CA GLN A 403 -13.09 -29.35 25.63
C GLN A 403 -12.91 -28.77 24.22
N SER A 404 -12.76 -29.61 23.20
CA SER A 404 -12.66 -29.18 21.80
C SER A 404 -13.96 -28.52 21.31
N ALA A 405 -15.12 -29.05 21.71
CA ALA A 405 -16.41 -28.48 21.36
C ALA A 405 -16.67 -27.16 22.11
N GLU A 406 -16.20 -27.03 23.35
CA GLU A 406 -16.28 -25.79 24.11
C GLU A 406 -15.43 -24.67 23.48
N LEU A 407 -14.19 -25.00 23.06
CA LEU A 407 -13.32 -24.09 22.31
C LEU A 407 -14.00 -23.58 21.03
N GLN A 408 -14.59 -24.48 20.24
CA GLN A 408 -15.29 -24.13 19.00
C GLN A 408 -16.48 -23.20 19.25
N ARG A 409 -17.31 -23.48 20.26
CA ARG A 409 -18.44 -22.62 20.65
C ARG A 409 -17.98 -21.23 21.06
N LYS A 410 -16.91 -21.13 21.84
CA LYS A 410 -16.36 -19.84 22.28
C LYS A 410 -15.78 -19.02 21.13
N LEU A 411 -15.07 -19.67 20.18
CA LEU A 411 -14.58 -19.01 18.98
C LEU A 411 -15.74 -18.47 18.14
N LEU A 412 -16.79 -19.27 17.94
CA LEU A 412 -17.99 -18.85 17.22
C LEU A 412 -18.74 -17.72 17.94
N GLN A 413 -18.80 -17.75 19.27
CA GLN A 413 -19.41 -16.70 20.09
C GLN A 413 -18.68 -15.36 19.94
N LEU A 414 -17.35 -15.38 19.93
CA LEU A 414 -16.52 -14.18 19.73
C LEU A 414 -16.65 -13.66 18.29
N LEU A 415 -16.63 -14.55 17.30
CA LEU A 415 -16.90 -14.19 15.90
C LEU A 415 -18.26 -13.47 15.79
N ARG A 416 -19.34 -14.08 16.29
CA ARG A 416 -20.70 -13.52 16.23
C ARG A 416 -20.84 -12.18 16.93
N LEU A 417 -20.13 -11.98 18.05
CA LEU A 417 -20.11 -10.69 18.73
C LEU A 417 -19.57 -9.58 17.82
N LEU A 418 -18.46 -9.83 17.12
CA LEU A 418 -17.87 -8.89 16.18
C LEU A 418 -18.73 -8.71 14.92
N GLN A 419 -19.28 -9.80 14.37
CA GLN A 419 -20.21 -9.72 13.25
C GLN A 419 -21.45 -8.89 13.60
N GLY A 420 -22.03 -9.11 14.77
CA GLY A 420 -23.19 -8.36 15.25
C GLY A 420 -22.92 -6.86 15.36
N TYR A 421 -21.70 -6.43 15.70
CA TYR A 421 -21.34 -5.01 15.69
C TYR A 421 -21.45 -4.39 14.30
N PHE A 422 -20.93 -5.06 13.27
CA PHE A 422 -20.95 -4.59 11.88
C PHE A 422 -22.31 -4.75 11.19
N LEU A 423 -23.06 -5.81 11.54
CA LEU A 423 -24.37 -6.10 10.96
C LEU A 423 -25.51 -5.28 11.58
N ARG A 424 -25.32 -4.69 12.77
CA ARG A 424 -26.33 -3.83 13.45
C ARG A 424 -26.77 -2.60 12.65
N GLY A 425 -26.10 -2.26 11.55
CA GLY A 425 -26.48 -1.19 10.62
C GLY A 425 -27.14 -1.66 9.31
N LEU A 426 -27.24 -2.98 9.08
CA LEU A 426 -27.90 -3.56 7.91
C LEU A 426 -29.34 -3.91 8.29
N ILE A 427 -30.30 -3.14 7.75
CA ILE A 427 -31.71 -3.56 7.73
C ILE A 427 -31.77 -4.78 6.80
N THR A 428 -31.86 -5.97 7.38
CA THR A 428 -32.23 -7.16 6.64
C THR A 428 -33.72 -7.04 6.34
N VAL A 429 -34.06 -6.60 5.13
CA VAL A 429 -35.40 -6.84 4.58
C VAL A 429 -35.41 -8.32 4.24
N ASP A 430 -35.90 -9.13 5.17
CA ASP A 430 -36.19 -10.52 4.89
C ASP A 430 -37.38 -10.54 3.93
N SER A 431 -37.36 -11.43 2.94
CA SER A 431 -38.45 -11.59 1.96
C SER A 431 -39.69 -12.29 2.56
N ASN A 432 -39.71 -12.44 3.88
CA ASN A 432 -40.90 -12.82 4.64
C ASN A 432 -41.54 -11.55 5.20
N ASP A 433 -42.74 -11.24 4.72
CA ASP A 433 -43.62 -10.15 5.19
C ASP A 433 -44.07 -10.29 6.66
N ASP A 434 -43.55 -11.27 7.41
CA ASP A 434 -43.96 -11.47 8.79
C ASP A 434 -43.13 -10.58 9.73
N ALA A 435 -43.69 -9.43 10.09
CA ALA A 435 -43.20 -8.60 11.18
C ALA A 435 -43.20 -9.40 12.50
N THR A 436 -42.02 -9.81 12.97
CA THR A 436 -41.87 -10.67 14.16
C THR A 436 -41.90 -9.91 15.49
N GLU A 437 -41.90 -8.58 15.47
CA GLU A 437 -42.06 -7.76 16.68
C GLU A 437 -43.52 -7.45 16.97
N LYS A 438 -43.98 -7.74 18.21
CA LYS A 438 -45.35 -7.48 18.70
C LYS A 438 -45.86 -6.03 18.56
N ASN A 439 -44.96 -5.08 18.29
CA ASN A 439 -45.25 -3.65 18.19
C ASN A 439 -45.00 -3.08 16.79
N ALA A 440 -44.57 -3.90 15.82
CA ALA A 440 -44.42 -3.47 14.45
C ALA A 440 -45.81 -3.40 13.80
N VAL A 441 -46.14 -2.25 13.19
CA VAL A 441 -47.41 -2.01 12.50
C VAL A 441 -47.10 -1.86 11.02
N GLU A 442 -47.80 -2.61 10.17
CA GLU A 442 -47.68 -2.48 8.72
C GLU A 442 -48.07 -1.05 8.29
N THR A 443 -47.21 -0.43 7.49
CA THR A 443 -47.41 0.96 7.01
C THR A 443 -48.66 1.13 6.15
N GLU A 444 -49.25 0.03 5.66
CA GLU A 444 -50.50 0.04 4.90
C GLU A 444 -51.75 0.15 5.81
N GLU A 445 -51.63 -0.14 7.11
CA GLU A 445 -52.73 -0.02 8.08
C GLU A 445 -52.78 1.36 8.77
N LEU A 446 -51.73 2.18 8.64
CA LEU A 446 -51.65 3.52 9.25
C LEU A 446 -52.13 4.61 8.29
N MET A 447 -53.44 4.67 8.07
CA MET A 447 -54.08 5.84 7.48
C MET A 447 -54.13 6.98 8.52
N GLY A 448 -53.18 7.91 8.45
CA GLY A 448 -53.31 9.23 9.09
C GLY A 448 -52.23 9.66 10.10
N VAL A 449 -50.96 9.25 9.91
CA VAL A 449 -49.85 9.85 10.66
C VAL A 449 -49.13 10.87 9.77
N GLU A 450 -49.16 12.15 10.16
CA GLU A 450 -48.28 13.18 9.61
C GLU A 450 -46.87 12.99 10.17
N TRP A 451 -45.86 12.98 9.28
CA TRP A 451 -44.44 12.80 9.59
C TRP A 451 -43.75 14.11 9.99
#